data_AF-A0A5B8XQZ2-F1
#
_entry.id   AF-A0A5B8XQZ2-F1
#
_cell.length_a   1.000
_cell.length_b   1.000
_cell.length_c   1.000
_cell.angle_alpha   90.00
_cell.angle_beta   90.00
_cell.angle_gamma   90.00
#
_symmetry.space_group_name_H-M   'P 1'
#
loop_
_entity.id
_entity.type
_entity.pdbx_description
1 polymer ?
#
loop_
_entity_poly.entity_id
_entity_poly.type
_entity_poly.pdbx_seq_one_letter_code
_entity_poly.pdbx_strand_id
1 'polypeptide(L)'
;MKDFKYDSKTQTAWVPSDLDADSLVPASESAEWSAALQNGALSDGRALKSVNYVFSDPGAAEYNSSALSFLKIGTFTGSLDSPKPFGDGPSFSTKEDFGIS
;
A
#
# COMPACT_ATOMS: atom_id res chain seq x y z
N MET A 1 -5.49 7.80 10.00
CA MET A 1 -5.83 7.17 8.70
C MET A 1 -6.43 8.15 7.70
N LYS A 2 -5.78 8.23 6.53
CA LYS A 2 -6.25 8.92 5.31
C LYS A 2 -7.47 8.22 4.71
N ASP A 3 -8.25 8.92 3.89
CA ASP A 3 -9.37 8.33 3.14
C ASP A 3 -8.85 7.27 2.15
N PHE A 4 -9.53 6.12 2.05
CA PHE A 4 -9.10 4.99 1.22
C PHE A 4 -10.28 4.19 0.69
N LYS A 5 -10.09 3.56 -0.48
CA LYS A 5 -11.04 2.63 -1.08
C LYS A 5 -10.71 1.21 -0.63
N TYR A 6 -11.63 0.56 0.07
CA TYR A 6 -11.45 -0.82 0.52
C TYR A 6 -12.13 -1.80 -0.46
N ASP A 7 -11.37 -2.80 -0.92
CA ASP A 7 -11.88 -3.95 -1.65
C ASP A 7 -11.99 -5.15 -0.70
N SER A 8 -13.23 -5.53 -0.37
CA SER A 8 -13.51 -6.65 0.54
C SER A 8 -13.21 -8.02 -0.06
N LYS A 9 -13.17 -8.16 -1.40
CA LYS A 9 -12.90 -9.45 -2.05
C LYS A 9 -11.44 -9.81 -1.95
N THR A 10 -10.57 -8.81 -2.16
CA THR A 10 -9.11 -8.96 -2.10
C THR A 10 -8.54 -8.57 -0.73
N GLN A 11 -9.37 -8.02 0.17
CA GLN A 11 -8.97 -7.49 1.47
C GLN A 11 -7.87 -6.44 1.34
N THR A 12 -8.01 -5.57 0.33
CA THR A 12 -7.01 -4.57 -0.05
C THR A 12 -7.50 -3.16 0.23
N ALA A 13 -6.66 -2.34 0.86
CA ALA A 13 -6.87 -0.90 0.99
C ALA A 13 -6.12 -0.14 -0.11
N TRP A 14 -6.85 0.63 -0.91
CA TRP A 14 -6.32 1.49 -1.97
C TRP A 14 -6.31 2.94 -1.50
N VAL A 15 -5.13 3.49 -1.31
CA VAL A 15 -4.91 4.82 -0.71
C VAL A 15 -4.53 5.81 -1.81
N PRO A 16 -5.38 6.80 -2.15
CA PRO A 16 -5.01 7.83 -3.10
C PRO A 16 -3.90 8.73 -2.54
N SER A 17 -3.01 9.20 -3.41
CA SER A 17 -1.95 10.14 -3.06
C SER A 17 -1.79 11.21 -4.13
N ASP A 18 -1.98 12.46 -3.72
CA ASP A 18 -1.78 13.66 -4.53
C ASP A 18 -0.47 14.38 -4.15
N LEU A 19 0.50 13.60 -3.67
CA LEU A 19 1.83 14.12 -3.34
C LEU A 19 2.57 14.49 -4.62
N ASP A 20 3.30 15.62 -4.58
CA ASP A 20 4.21 16.05 -5.63
C ASP A 20 5.49 15.17 -5.64
N ALA A 21 6.27 15.25 -6.72
CA ALA A 21 7.44 14.39 -6.95
C ALA A 21 8.50 14.38 -5.82
N ASP A 22 8.62 15.49 -5.09
CA ASP A 22 9.60 15.65 -4.00
C ASP A 22 8.99 15.45 -2.60
N SER A 23 7.77 14.91 -2.52
CA SER A 23 7.05 14.73 -1.26
C SER A 23 7.00 13.25 -0.84
N LEU A 24 7.20 13.03 0.45
CA LEU A 24 7.10 11.69 1.06
C LEU A 24 5.74 11.45 1.69
N VAL A 25 5.29 10.20 1.63
CA VAL A 25 4.23 9.71 2.49
C VAL A 25 4.66 9.93 3.95
N PRO A 26 3.84 10.59 4.79
CA PRO A 26 4.19 10.84 6.17
C PRO A 26 4.53 9.54 6.91
N ALA A 27 5.63 9.54 7.67
CA ALA A 27 6.10 8.34 8.39
C ALA A 27 5.06 7.80 9.37
N SER A 28 4.25 8.69 9.98
CA SER A 28 3.15 8.28 10.85
C SER A 28 2.07 7.51 10.09
N GLU A 29 1.76 7.93 8.86
CA GLU A 29 0.73 7.30 8.04
C GLU A 29 1.19 5.93 7.53
N SER A 30 2.43 5.84 7.02
CA SER A 30 2.99 4.56 6.57
C SER A 30 3.19 3.58 7.74
N ALA A 31 3.50 4.07 8.94
CA ALA A 31 3.54 3.26 10.16
C ALA A 31 2.15 2.73 10.57
N GLU A 32 1.09 3.55 10.49
CA GLU A 32 -0.29 3.10 10.73
C GLU A 32 -0.67 1.94 9.79
N TRP A 33 -0.34 2.06 8.50
CA TRP A 33 -0.61 1.01 7.52
C TRP A 33 0.21 -0.25 7.74
N SER A 34 1.49 -0.10 8.07
CA SER A 34 2.34 -1.23 8.43
C SER A 34 1.79 -1.98 9.65
N ALA A 35 1.32 -1.28 10.68
CA ALA A 35 0.72 -1.91 11.85
C ALA A 35 -0.59 -2.65 11.49
N ALA A 36 -1.44 -2.05 10.66
CA ALA A 36 -2.66 -2.70 10.18
C ALA A 36 -2.36 -3.97 9.37
N LEU A 37 -1.33 -3.94 8.52
CA LEU A 37 -0.86 -5.11 7.76
C LEU A 37 -0.32 -6.22 8.67
N GLN A 38 0.45 -5.87 9.69
CA GLN A 38 0.97 -6.83 10.67
C GLN A 38 -0.16 -7.48 11.49
N ASN A 39 -1.17 -6.70 11.87
CA ASN A 39 -2.35 -7.20 12.58
C ASN A 39 -3.31 -7.98 11.66
N GLY A 40 -3.13 -7.89 10.34
CA GLY A 40 -4.04 -8.47 9.35
C GLY A 40 -5.45 -7.88 9.38
N ALA A 41 -5.61 -6.69 9.95
CA ALA A 41 -6.90 -6.04 10.15
C ALA A 41 -6.80 -4.52 10.20
N LEU A 42 -7.84 -3.85 9.72
CA LEU A 42 -8.09 -2.43 9.87
C LEU A 42 -8.54 -2.10 11.30
N SER A 43 -8.47 -0.82 11.67
CA SER A 43 -8.88 -0.32 12.98
C SER A 43 -10.36 -0.56 13.32
N ASP A 44 -11.19 -0.78 12.30
CA ASP A 44 -12.61 -1.11 12.44
C ASP A 44 -12.89 -2.63 12.47
N GLY A 45 -11.83 -3.46 12.49
CA GLY A 45 -11.93 -4.92 12.58
C GLY A 45 -12.08 -5.64 11.23
N ARG A 46 -12.14 -4.92 10.10
CA ARG A 46 -12.14 -5.56 8.78
C ARG A 46 -10.79 -6.18 8.46
N ALA A 47 -10.77 -7.39 7.92
CA ALA A 47 -9.53 -8.07 7.55
C ALA A 47 -8.76 -7.32 6.45
N LEU A 48 -7.44 -7.29 6.57
CA LEU A 48 -6.53 -6.58 5.67
C LEU A 48 -5.38 -7.51 5.26
N LYS A 49 -5.18 -7.67 3.95
CA LYS A 49 -4.07 -8.43 3.37
C LYS A 49 -3.04 -7.56 2.67
N SER A 50 -3.47 -6.43 2.11
CA SER A 50 -2.60 -5.57 1.31
C SER A 50 -3.02 -4.11 1.40
N VAL A 51 -2.04 -3.21 1.32
CA VAL A 51 -2.25 -1.76 1.23
C VAL A 51 -1.50 -1.30 -0.01
N ASN A 52 -2.15 -0.51 -0.85
CA ASN A 52 -1.60 -0.01 -2.11
C ASN A 52 -1.80 1.49 -2.20
N TYR A 53 -0.72 2.26 -2.32
CA TYR A 53 -0.81 3.68 -2.66
C TYR A 53 -0.96 3.85 -4.16
N VAL A 54 -1.86 4.75 -4.56
CA VAL A 54 -2.03 5.16 -5.95
C VAL A 54 -1.66 6.64 -6.06
N PHE A 55 -0.49 6.91 -6.63
CA PHE A 55 0.00 8.25 -6.85
C PHE A 55 -0.51 8.81 -8.19
N SER A 56 -0.98 10.04 -8.19
CA SER A 56 -1.30 10.76 -9.43
C SER A 56 -0.03 11.17 -10.19
N ASP A 57 1.05 11.49 -9.47
CA ASP A 57 2.36 11.82 -10.03
C ASP A 57 3.33 10.61 -10.01
N PRO A 58 3.91 10.21 -11.16
CA PRO A 58 4.89 9.13 -11.23
C PRO A 58 6.21 9.40 -10.49
N GLY A 59 6.67 10.64 -10.42
CA GLY A 59 7.85 11.03 -9.66
C GLY A 59 7.64 10.82 -8.16
N ALA A 60 6.43 11.12 -7.66
CA ALA A 60 6.09 10.86 -6.27
C ALA A 60 6.05 9.35 -5.98
N ALA A 61 5.54 8.55 -6.93
CA ALA A 61 5.59 7.09 -6.84
C ALA A 61 7.04 6.59 -6.79
N GLU A 62 7.92 7.11 -7.64
CA GLU A 62 9.34 6.76 -7.66
C GLU A 62 9.99 7.04 -6.31
N TYR A 63 9.81 8.26 -5.81
CA TYR A 63 10.42 8.73 -4.57
C TYR A 63 9.99 7.92 -3.34
N ASN A 64 8.75 7.42 -3.34
CA ASN A 64 8.18 6.66 -2.23
C ASN A 64 8.30 5.13 -2.38
N SER A 65 8.55 4.63 -3.59
CA SER A 65 8.49 3.20 -3.93
C SER A 65 9.31 2.29 -3.00
N SER A 66 10.54 2.70 -2.70
CA SER A 66 11.49 1.93 -1.88
C SER A 66 11.06 1.87 -0.41
N ALA A 67 10.64 3.02 0.14
CA ALA A 67 10.19 3.11 1.53
C ALA A 67 8.88 2.33 1.75
N LEU A 68 7.93 2.43 0.81
CA LEU A 68 6.67 1.69 0.88
C LEU A 68 6.88 0.18 0.69
N SER A 69 7.75 -0.24 -0.24
CA SER A 69 8.06 -1.66 -0.45
C SER A 69 8.66 -2.31 0.79
N PHE A 70 9.52 -1.59 1.52
CA PHE A 70 10.09 -2.06 2.79
C PHE A 70 9.00 -2.37 3.84
N LEU A 71 7.92 -1.59 3.84
CA LEU A 71 6.76 -1.77 4.73
C LEU A 71 5.72 -2.75 4.18
N LYS A 72 6.03 -3.45 3.09
CA LYS A 72 5.11 -4.33 2.35
C LYS A 72 3.87 -3.62 1.80
N ILE A 73 4.01 -2.33 1.49
CA ILE A 73 2.96 -1.50 0.90
C ILE A 73 3.22 -1.39 -0.61
N GLY A 74 2.21 -1.69 -1.43
CA GLY A 74 2.28 -1.59 -2.87
C GLY A 74 2.29 -0.14 -3.35
N THR A 75 3.03 0.12 -4.44
CA THR A 75 3.11 1.45 -5.06
C THR A 75 2.53 1.37 -6.48
N PHE A 76 1.58 2.24 -6.77
CA PHE A 76 0.85 2.30 -8.03
C PHE A 76 0.77 3.75 -8.51
N THR A 77 0.48 3.92 -9.80
CA THR A 77 0.21 5.21 -10.44
C THR A 77 -1.17 5.21 -11.12
N GLY A 78 -1.69 6.39 -11.45
CA GLY A 78 -2.94 6.55 -12.19
C GLY A 78 -4.10 6.97 -11.27
N SER A 79 -5.19 6.20 -11.27
CA SER A 79 -6.39 6.51 -10.47
C SER A 79 -6.88 5.29 -9.70
N LEU A 80 -7.72 5.50 -8.68
CA LEU A 80 -8.34 4.42 -7.89
C LEU A 80 -9.24 3.48 -8.71
N ASP A 81 -9.63 3.88 -9.92
CA ASP A 81 -10.46 3.08 -10.82
C ASP A 81 -9.63 2.33 -11.86
N SER A 82 -8.41 2.79 -12.13
CA SER A 82 -7.48 2.14 -13.05
C SER A 82 -6.03 2.25 -12.54
N PRO A 83 -5.71 1.66 -11.38
CA PRO A 83 -4.37 1.73 -10.82
C PRO A 83 -3.40 0.89 -11.65
N LYS A 84 -2.20 1.42 -11.87
CA LYS A 84 -1.11 0.73 -12.59
C LYS A 84 0.05 0.50 -11.65
N PRO A 85 0.58 -0.72 -11.51
CA PRO A 85 1.73 -0.98 -10.66
C PRO A 85 2.91 -0.10 -11.11
N PHE A 86 3.57 0.53 -10.15
CA PHE A 86 4.76 1.31 -10.41
C PHE A 86 6.00 0.43 -10.23
N GLY A 87 6.80 0.28 -11.30
CA GLY A 87 7.93 -0.65 -11.36
C GLY A 87 7.51 -2.12 -11.42
N ASP A 88 8.49 -3.02 -11.26
CA ASP A 88 8.22 -4.40 -10.86
C ASP A 88 7.69 -4.35 -9.43
N GLY A 89 6.37 -4.15 -9.31
CA GLY A 89 5.69 -4.10 -8.02
C GLY A 89 6.17 -5.25 -7.13
N PRO A 90 6.25 -5.06 -5.81
CA PRO A 90 6.85 -6.08 -4.96
C PRO A 90 6.13 -7.41 -5.17
N SER A 91 6.87 -8.38 -5.67
CA SER A 91 6.37 -9.72 -5.96
C SER A 91 6.17 -10.42 -4.62
N PHE A 92 5.10 -10.05 -3.90
CA PHE A 92 4.68 -10.73 -2.69
C PHE A 92 3.99 -12.03 -3.12
N SER A 93 4.81 -13.01 -3.50
CA SER A 93 4.39 -14.40 -3.59
C SER A 93 3.71 -14.74 -2.26
N THR A 94 2.39 -14.89 -2.30
CA THR A 94 1.54 -15.22 -1.13
C THR A 94 1.68 -16.70 -0.75
N LYS A 95 2.85 -17.29 -1.00
CA LYS A 95 3.22 -18.66 -0.71
C LYS A 95 4.56 -18.58 0.00
N GLU A 96 4.67 -19.30 1.11
CA GLU A 96 5.91 -19.51 1.90
C GLU A 96 6.13 -18.55 3.09
N ASP A 97 5.21 -18.49 4.06
CA ASP A 97 5.61 -18.27 5.48
C ASP A 97 4.59 -18.81 6.52
N PHE A 98 3.82 -19.84 6.17
CA PHE A 98 3.15 -20.72 7.16
C PHE A 98 3.98 -21.98 7.42
N GLY A 99 5.31 -21.83 7.46
CA GLY A 99 6.26 -22.89 7.79
C GLY A 99 6.39 -23.08 9.30
N ILE A 100 5.32 -23.55 9.95
CA ILE A 100 5.49 -24.39 11.14
C ILE A 100 5.78 -25.78 10.58
N SER A 101 7.04 -26.20 10.64
CA SER A 101 7.46 -27.60 10.56
C SER A 101 8.36 -27.88 11.75
#